data_AF-A0A1Z4BXK2-F1
#
_entry.id   AF-A0A1Z4BXK2-F1
#
_cell.length_a   1.000
_cell.length_b   1.000
_cell.length_c   1.000
_cell.angle_alpha   90.00
_cell.angle_beta   90.00
_cell.angle_gamma   90.00
#
_symmetry.space_group_name_H-M   'P 1'
#
loop_
_entity.id
_entity.type
_entity.pdbx_description
1 polymer ?
#
loop_
_entity_poly.entity_id
_entity_poly.type
_entity_poly.pdbx_seq_one_letter_code
_entity_poly.pdbx_strand_id
1 'polypeptide(L)'
;MTFKPLRLLLIFLICSVFMPAAQAEITVLAAASLTNALTDIIKHYQKQQGVTIKTSFASSSVLAKQIENGLLADIFISADKQWMDTLYEQGKIDATSRKEILGNSLVLIAPKGQGFAVKLAKGEALANAFDGKLCTGETSTVPAGKYAKEALQNLAMWDTIKTRIVGTEDVRAALAFVERGECAAGIVYATDALISTKVEVVSTFPESSHAPIVYPMALISQSQEARAFLDYLSQAEAGKVFAHYGFTRLQP
;
A
#
# COMPACT_ATOMS: atom_id res chain seq x y z
N MET A 1 -38.25 -49.24 -66.09
CA MET A 1 -37.00 -49.11 -65.30
C MET A 1 -36.90 -47.68 -64.79
N THR A 2 -37.26 -47.45 -63.53
CA THR A 2 -37.35 -46.12 -62.91
C THR A 2 -36.13 -45.87 -62.02
N PHE A 3 -35.30 -44.88 -62.37
CA PHE A 3 -34.18 -44.43 -61.54
C PHE A 3 -34.67 -43.46 -60.46
N LYS A 4 -34.38 -43.75 -59.19
CA LYS A 4 -34.57 -42.82 -58.06
C LYS A 4 -33.24 -42.10 -57.78
N PRO A 5 -33.22 -40.76 -57.63
CA PRO A 5 -32.02 -40.05 -57.21
C PRO A 5 -31.85 -40.12 -55.68
N LEU A 6 -30.66 -40.53 -55.25
CA LEU A 6 -30.24 -40.58 -53.85
C LEU A 6 -29.88 -39.16 -53.38
N ARG A 7 -30.69 -38.57 -52.51
CA ARG A 7 -30.38 -37.30 -51.83
C ARG A 7 -29.43 -37.57 -50.68
N LEU A 8 -28.17 -37.17 -50.82
CA LEU A 8 -27.18 -37.16 -49.75
C LEU A 8 -27.42 -35.91 -48.87
N LEU A 9 -27.95 -36.11 -47.67
CA LEU A 9 -28.16 -35.04 -46.70
C LEU A 9 -26.86 -34.83 -45.91
N LEU A 10 -26.14 -33.74 -46.19
CA LEU A 10 -24.94 -33.34 -45.45
C LEU A 10 -25.37 -32.65 -44.15
N ILE A 11 -25.25 -33.34 -43.01
CA ILE A 11 -25.49 -32.76 -41.68
C ILE A 11 -24.22 -32.02 -41.26
N PHE A 12 -24.24 -30.69 -41.35
CA PHE A 12 -23.21 -29.83 -40.78
C PHE A 12 -23.40 -29.79 -39.26
N LEU A 13 -22.59 -30.57 -38.54
CA LEU A 13 -22.51 -30.53 -37.08
C LEU A 13 -21.74 -29.26 -36.69
N ILE A 14 -22.46 -28.18 -36.36
CA ILE A 14 -21.88 -26.96 -35.80
C ILE A 14 -21.46 -27.30 -34.35
N CYS A 15 -20.19 -27.65 -34.20
CA CYS A 15 -19.55 -27.82 -32.89
C CYS A 15 -19.27 -26.42 -32.33
N SER A 16 -20.19 -25.87 -31.55
CA SER A 16 -19.98 -24.63 -30.81
C SER A 16 -18.91 -24.89 -29.73
N VAL A 17 -17.67 -24.56 -30.04
CA VAL A 17 -16.57 -24.55 -29.08
C VAL A 17 -16.87 -23.46 -28.06
N PHE A 18 -17.39 -23.83 -26.89
CA PHE A 18 -17.41 -22.96 -25.71
C PHE A 18 -15.97 -22.76 -25.26
N MET A 19 -15.29 -21.73 -25.78
CA MET A 19 -14.09 -21.23 -25.14
C MET A 19 -14.50 -20.55 -23.84
N PRO A 20 -14.02 -21.01 -22.67
CA PRO A 20 -14.24 -20.26 -21.44
C PRO A 20 -13.62 -18.87 -21.62
N ALA A 21 -14.39 -17.82 -21.34
CA ALA A 21 -13.89 -16.46 -21.38
C ALA A 21 -12.64 -16.37 -20.48
N ALA A 22 -11.53 -15.91 -21.04
CA ALA A 22 -10.31 -15.71 -20.28
C ALA A 22 -10.63 -14.76 -19.11
N GLN A 23 -10.39 -15.22 -17.88
CA GLN A 23 -10.62 -14.42 -16.69
C GLN A 23 -9.70 -13.19 -16.75
N ALA A 24 -10.28 -11.99 -16.73
CA ALA A 24 -9.51 -10.76 -16.75
C ALA A 24 -8.56 -10.72 -15.53
N GLU A 25 -7.29 -10.42 -15.78
CA GLU A 25 -6.23 -10.36 -14.77
C GLU A 25 -5.83 -8.89 -14.56
N ILE A 26 -5.84 -8.44 -13.30
CA ILE A 26 -5.45 -7.09 -12.89
C ILE A 26 -4.20 -7.21 -12.02
N THR A 27 -3.15 -6.46 -12.35
CA THR A 27 -1.92 -6.35 -11.55
C THR A 27 -1.90 -5.06 -10.75
N VAL A 28 -1.82 -5.19 -9.43
CA VAL A 28 -1.83 -4.07 -8.48
C VAL A 28 -0.48 -3.99 -7.77
N LEU A 29 0.18 -2.85 -7.89
CA LEU A 29 1.39 -2.53 -7.13
C LEU A 29 0.99 -1.60 -5.98
N ALA A 30 1.13 -2.05 -4.74
CA ALA A 30 0.65 -1.29 -3.59
C ALA A 30 1.67 -1.20 -2.46
N ALA A 31 1.69 -0.06 -1.78
CA ALA A 31 2.54 0.16 -0.61
C ALA A 31 2.36 -0.95 0.44
N ALA A 32 3.47 -1.41 1.04
CA ALA A 32 3.48 -2.51 2.00
C ALA A 32 2.54 -2.32 3.21
N SER A 33 2.28 -1.08 3.64
CA SER A 33 1.33 -0.80 4.72
C SER A 33 -0.12 -1.18 4.39
N LEU A 34 -0.48 -1.27 3.10
CA LEU A 34 -1.81 -1.64 2.62
C LEU A 34 -2.06 -3.15 2.55
N THR A 35 -1.04 -3.98 2.77
CA THR A 35 -1.07 -5.44 2.54
C THR A 35 -2.35 -6.09 3.06
N ASN A 36 -2.64 -6.00 4.36
CA ASN A 36 -3.79 -6.69 4.96
C ASN A 36 -5.13 -6.16 4.42
N ALA A 37 -5.29 -4.84 4.37
CA ALA A 37 -6.54 -4.23 3.91
C ALA A 37 -6.84 -4.57 2.44
N LEU A 38 -5.85 -4.46 1.55
CA LEU A 38 -6.03 -4.79 0.15
C LEU A 38 -6.23 -6.28 -0.07
N THR A 39 -5.54 -7.16 0.66
CA THR A 39 -5.77 -8.61 0.57
C THR A 39 -7.23 -8.97 0.85
N ASP A 40 -7.82 -8.41 1.92
CA ASP A 40 -9.21 -8.69 2.28
C ASP A 40 -10.20 -8.09 1.27
N ILE A 41 -9.98 -6.84 0.85
CA ILE A 41 -10.79 -6.17 -0.18
C ILE A 41 -10.78 -6.97 -1.49
N ILE A 42 -9.61 -7.42 -1.93
CA ILE A 42 -9.42 -8.17 -3.16
C ILE A 42 -10.13 -9.52 -3.09
N LYS A 43 -9.99 -10.24 -1.98
CA LYS A 43 -10.70 -11.51 -1.76
C LYS A 43 -12.22 -11.34 -1.89
N HIS A 44 -12.76 -10.25 -1.36
CA HIS A 44 -14.19 -9.94 -1.50
C HIS A 44 -14.57 -9.57 -2.94
N TYR A 45 -13.79 -8.70 -3.60
CA TYR A 45 -14.08 -8.24 -4.95
C TYR A 45 -13.99 -9.36 -5.99
N GLN A 46 -12.94 -10.19 -5.94
CA GLN A 46 -12.76 -11.33 -6.85
C GLN A 46 -13.92 -12.33 -6.78
N LYS A 47 -14.45 -12.58 -5.58
CA LYS A 47 -15.62 -13.46 -5.39
C LYS A 47 -16.88 -12.90 -6.06
N GLN A 48 -17.03 -11.59 -6.11
CA GLN A 48 -18.22 -10.92 -6.68
C GLN A 48 -18.13 -10.76 -8.20
N GLN A 49 -16.96 -10.37 -8.71
CA GLN A 49 -16.79 -9.97 -10.11
C GLN A 49 -16.20 -11.05 -11.02
N GLY A 50 -15.72 -12.16 -10.45
CA GLY A 50 -15.13 -13.25 -11.23
C GLY A 50 -13.85 -12.84 -11.95
N VAL A 51 -13.09 -11.87 -11.43
CA VAL A 51 -11.77 -11.43 -11.94
C VAL A 51 -10.61 -12.03 -11.13
N THR A 52 -9.41 -12.03 -11.69
CA THR A 52 -8.18 -12.37 -10.98
C THR A 52 -7.41 -11.10 -10.68
N ILE A 53 -7.05 -10.86 -9.42
CA ILE A 53 -6.20 -9.73 -9.04
C ILE A 53 -4.91 -10.27 -8.45
N LYS A 54 -3.78 -9.88 -9.04
CA LYS A 54 -2.44 -10.15 -8.52
C LYS A 54 -1.89 -8.89 -7.86
N THR A 55 -1.28 -9.06 -6.71
CA THR A 55 -0.70 -7.94 -5.94
C THR A 55 0.79 -8.13 -5.75
N SER A 56 1.55 -7.04 -5.90
CA SER A 56 2.90 -6.93 -5.37
C SER A 56 2.93 -5.85 -4.31
N PHE A 57 3.42 -6.20 -3.13
CA PHE A 57 3.58 -5.28 -2.00
C PHE A 57 5.06 -5.02 -1.74
N ALA A 58 5.43 -3.75 -1.69
CA ALA A 58 6.77 -3.29 -1.31
C ALA A 58 6.69 -1.81 -0.91
N SER A 59 7.81 -1.16 -0.61
CA SER A 59 7.82 0.29 -0.48
C SER A 59 7.39 0.97 -1.79
N SER A 60 6.68 2.09 -1.68
CA SER A 60 6.21 2.84 -2.84
C SER A 60 7.37 3.31 -3.73
N SER A 61 8.55 3.54 -3.14
CA SER A 61 9.78 3.84 -3.88
C SER A 61 10.22 2.69 -4.77
N VAL A 62 10.30 1.47 -4.24
CA VAL A 62 10.67 0.27 -5.01
C VAL A 62 9.67 0.04 -6.14
N LEU A 63 8.38 0.09 -5.83
CA LEU A 63 7.31 -0.12 -6.82
C LEU A 63 7.33 0.96 -7.90
N ALA A 64 7.50 2.23 -7.52
CA ALA A 64 7.63 3.31 -8.48
C ALA A 64 8.81 3.07 -9.41
N LYS A 65 10.01 2.76 -8.88
CA LYS A 65 11.18 2.42 -9.69
C LYS A 65 10.95 1.22 -10.62
N GLN A 66 10.19 0.21 -10.21
CA GLN A 66 9.81 -0.87 -11.12
C GLN A 66 8.93 -0.39 -12.27
N ILE A 67 7.96 0.49 -12.02
CA ILE A 67 7.11 1.11 -13.05
C ILE A 67 7.94 1.99 -13.99
N GLU A 68 8.86 2.81 -13.46
CA GLU A 68 9.80 3.60 -14.26
C GLU A 68 10.59 2.72 -15.23
N ASN A 69 11.05 1.56 -14.74
CA ASN A 69 11.81 0.57 -15.50
C ASN A 69 10.95 -0.33 -16.41
N GLY A 70 9.66 -0.03 -16.56
CA GLY A 70 8.77 -0.68 -17.53
C GLY A 70 8.06 -1.93 -17.02
N LEU A 71 7.95 -2.13 -15.70
CA LEU A 71 7.07 -3.16 -15.15
C LEU A 71 5.62 -2.88 -15.59
N LEU A 72 4.99 -3.87 -16.22
CA LEU A 72 3.59 -3.80 -16.60
C LEU A 72 2.73 -4.03 -15.36
N ALA A 73 1.87 -3.06 -15.05
CA ALA A 73 0.87 -3.14 -14.01
C ALA A 73 -0.34 -2.28 -14.40
N ASP A 74 -1.46 -2.48 -13.70
CA ASP A 74 -2.71 -1.80 -13.99
C ASP A 74 -3.00 -0.69 -12.99
N ILE A 75 -2.68 -0.89 -11.72
CA ILE A 75 -2.93 0.07 -10.64
C ILE A 75 -1.67 0.24 -9.79
N PHE A 76 -1.36 1.49 -9.47
CA PHE A 76 -0.37 1.84 -8.46
C PHE A 76 -1.03 2.53 -7.27
N ILE A 77 -0.65 2.11 -6.06
CA ILE A 77 -1.08 2.74 -4.81
C ILE A 77 0.16 3.07 -3.98
N SER A 78 0.46 4.36 -3.89
CA SER A 78 1.58 4.88 -3.11
C SER A 78 1.16 5.18 -1.66
N ALA A 79 2.12 5.22 -0.73
CA ALA A 79 1.95 5.73 0.63
C ALA A 79 2.36 7.21 0.78
N ASP A 80 2.78 7.85 -0.32
CA ASP A 80 2.97 9.30 -0.40
C ASP A 80 2.56 9.86 -1.77
N LYS A 81 2.40 11.18 -1.83
CA LYS A 81 2.15 11.92 -3.08
C LYS A 81 3.37 11.90 -4.00
N GLN A 82 4.57 12.05 -3.44
CA GLN A 82 5.79 12.26 -4.22
C GLN A 82 6.06 11.14 -5.24
N TRP A 83 5.90 9.87 -4.87
CA TRP A 83 6.12 8.77 -5.82
C TRP A 83 5.02 8.66 -6.87
N MET A 84 3.78 9.03 -6.53
CA MET A 84 2.70 9.14 -7.52
C MET A 84 2.96 10.31 -8.49
N ASP A 85 3.34 11.47 -7.96
CA ASP A 85 3.67 12.68 -8.73
C ASP A 85 4.83 12.40 -9.69
N THR A 86 5.88 11.73 -9.21
CA THR A 86 7.05 11.33 -10.02
C THR A 86 6.63 10.50 -11.25
N LEU A 87 5.78 9.49 -11.06
CA LEU A 87 5.31 8.66 -12.16
C LEU A 87 4.34 9.41 -13.08
N TYR A 88 3.53 10.30 -12.53
CA TYR A 88 2.64 11.16 -13.30
C TYR A 88 3.44 12.10 -14.22
N GLU A 89 4.47 12.76 -13.70
CA GLU A 89 5.37 13.63 -14.49
C GLU A 89 6.09 12.88 -15.62
N GLN A 90 6.33 11.58 -15.43
CA GLN A 90 6.90 10.68 -16.45
C GLN A 90 5.85 10.12 -17.43
N GLY A 91 4.58 10.51 -17.32
CA GLY A 91 3.50 10.05 -18.19
C GLY A 91 3.11 8.58 -17.96
N LYS A 92 3.42 8.02 -16.78
CA LYS A 92 3.11 6.61 -16.42
C LYS A 92 1.76 6.44 -15.72
N ILE A 93 1.11 7.54 -15.36
CA ILE A 93 -0.15 7.56 -14.61
C ILE A 93 -1.25 8.20 -15.45
N ASP A 94 -2.42 7.59 -15.50
CA ASP A 94 -3.63 8.24 -16.00
C ASP A 94 -4.10 9.30 -14.99
N ALA A 95 -3.87 10.57 -15.34
CA ALA A 95 -4.22 11.75 -14.55
C ALA A 95 -5.67 11.74 -14.06
N THR A 96 -6.59 11.26 -14.91
CA THR A 96 -8.04 11.28 -14.66
C THR A 96 -8.49 10.21 -13.67
N SER A 97 -7.60 9.25 -13.39
CA SER A 97 -7.88 8.13 -12.51
C SER A 97 -7.41 8.35 -11.08
N ARG A 98 -6.58 9.37 -10.83
CA ARG A 98 -5.95 9.56 -9.52
C ARG A 98 -6.98 9.86 -8.43
N LYS A 99 -6.90 9.14 -7.32
CA LYS A 99 -7.75 9.29 -6.15
C LYS A 99 -6.93 9.30 -4.87
N GLU A 100 -7.24 10.22 -3.97
CA GLU A 100 -6.58 10.39 -2.67
C GLU A 100 -7.58 10.11 -1.56
N ILE A 101 -7.94 8.84 -1.37
CA ILE A 101 -9.08 8.45 -0.52
C ILE A 101 -8.69 7.94 0.86
N LEU A 102 -7.40 7.69 1.12
CA LEU A 102 -6.92 7.22 2.41
C LEU A 102 -5.84 8.13 2.96
N GLY A 103 -5.91 8.32 4.28
CA GLY A 103 -4.84 8.90 5.08
C GLY A 103 -4.48 7.98 6.25
N ASN A 104 -3.44 8.38 6.98
CA ASN A 104 -2.90 7.61 8.09
C ASN A 104 -2.17 8.55 9.07
N SER A 105 -1.74 8.02 10.20
CA SER A 105 -0.93 8.74 11.18
C SER A 105 0.37 8.01 11.45
N LEU A 106 1.38 8.76 11.88
CA LEU A 106 2.70 8.23 12.19
C LEU A 106 2.81 7.96 13.70
N VAL A 107 3.32 6.80 14.07
CA VAL A 107 3.43 6.37 15.48
C VAL A 107 4.84 5.89 15.80
N LEU A 108 5.25 6.17 17.03
CA LEU A 108 6.41 5.54 17.66
C LEU A 108 5.93 4.27 18.36
N ILE A 109 6.58 3.14 18.06
CA ILE A 109 6.30 1.84 18.63
C ILE A 109 7.51 1.28 19.38
N ALA A 110 7.25 0.37 20.31
CA ALA A 110 8.24 -0.46 20.99
C ALA A 110 7.76 -1.92 21.02
N PRO A 111 8.65 -2.91 21.27
CA PRO A 111 8.22 -4.28 21.53
C PRO A 111 7.22 -4.32 22.69
N LYS A 112 6.28 -5.26 22.63
CA LYS A 112 5.21 -5.35 23.64
C LYS A 112 5.78 -5.51 25.05
N GLY A 113 5.36 -4.65 25.98
CA GLY A 113 5.85 -4.66 27.37
C GLY A 113 7.21 -3.99 27.57
N GLN A 114 7.78 -3.38 26.52
CA GLN A 114 9.03 -2.63 26.56
C GLN A 114 8.82 -1.15 26.20
N GLY A 115 7.58 -0.65 26.28
CA GLY A 115 7.28 0.76 26.14
C GLY A 115 8.02 1.64 27.14
N PHE A 116 8.17 2.91 26.78
CA PHE A 116 8.86 3.92 27.58
C PHE A 116 8.08 5.24 27.54
N ALA A 117 8.29 6.10 28.54
CA ALA A 117 7.65 7.41 28.56
C ALA A 117 8.43 8.39 27.67
N VAL A 118 7.77 8.97 26.67
CA VAL A 118 8.34 10.05 25.86
C VAL A 118 7.24 10.99 25.42
N LYS A 119 7.58 12.27 25.31
CA LYS A 119 6.72 13.28 24.71
C LYS A 119 7.28 13.65 23.33
N LEU A 120 6.49 13.46 22.28
CA LEU A 120 6.85 13.88 20.92
C LEU A 120 6.54 15.37 20.73
N ALA A 121 7.37 16.22 21.35
CA ALA A 121 7.25 17.67 21.28
C ALA A 121 8.61 18.32 21.03
N LYS A 122 8.59 19.53 20.44
CA LYS A 122 9.81 20.27 20.10
C LYS A 122 10.67 20.52 21.35
N GLY A 123 11.95 20.18 21.26
CA GLY A 123 12.92 20.37 22.35
C GLY A 123 13.06 19.18 23.30
N GLU A 124 12.21 18.16 23.17
CA GLU A 124 12.38 16.89 23.90
C GLU A 124 13.47 16.03 23.23
N ALA A 125 14.16 15.21 24.02
CA ALA A 125 15.23 14.35 23.53
C ALA A 125 14.78 12.90 23.43
N LEU A 126 14.24 12.49 22.27
CA LEU A 126 13.84 11.10 22.01
C LEU A 126 14.98 10.09 22.29
N ALA A 127 16.22 10.47 21.99
CA ALA A 127 17.40 9.63 22.22
C ALA A 127 17.63 9.28 23.71
N ASN A 128 17.12 10.08 24.65
CA ASN A 128 17.26 9.82 26.09
C ASN A 128 16.15 8.92 26.65
N ALA A 129 15.09 8.66 25.87
CA ALA A 129 13.93 7.91 26.34
C ALA A 129 14.13 6.39 26.26
N PHE A 130 15.09 5.91 25.46
CA PHE A 130 15.40 4.50 25.29
C PHE A 130 16.82 4.30 24.76
N ASP A 131 17.39 3.11 24.96
CA ASP A 131 18.68 2.67 24.40
C ASP A 131 18.48 1.80 23.15
N GLY A 132 19.52 1.64 22.32
CA GLY A 132 19.48 0.77 21.13
C GLY A 132 19.03 1.45 19.82
N LYS A 133 18.64 0.68 18.81
CA LYS A 133 18.34 1.21 17.47
C LYS A 133 16.87 1.64 17.33
N LEU A 134 16.64 2.62 16.45
CA LEU A 134 15.31 3.04 16.01
C LEU A 134 15.11 2.60 14.55
N CYS A 135 14.12 1.74 14.29
CA CYS A 135 13.85 1.25 12.94
C CYS A 135 12.72 2.05 12.27
N THR A 136 12.91 2.40 11.01
CA THR A 136 11.86 2.94 10.14
C THR A 136 12.21 2.62 8.68
N GLY A 137 11.39 3.02 7.71
CA GLY A 137 11.76 2.88 6.30
C GLY A 137 13.02 3.68 5.97
N GLU A 138 13.74 3.31 4.90
CA GLU A 138 14.88 4.10 4.41
C GLU A 138 14.49 5.58 4.23
N THR A 139 15.09 6.45 5.04
CA THR A 139 14.66 7.84 5.25
C THR A 139 14.79 8.75 4.05
N SER A 140 15.57 8.34 3.05
CA SER A 140 15.74 9.06 1.79
C SER A 140 14.68 8.72 0.73
N THR A 141 14.04 7.55 0.80
CA THR A 141 13.22 7.04 -0.31
C THR A 141 11.89 6.44 0.11
N VAL A 142 11.85 5.66 1.18
CA VAL A 142 10.62 4.97 1.64
C VAL A 142 9.69 5.98 2.30
N PRO A 143 8.40 6.05 1.93
CA PRO A 143 7.45 7.02 2.48
C PRO A 143 7.46 7.11 4.02
N ALA A 144 7.34 5.97 4.73
CA ALA A 144 7.36 5.96 6.20
C ALA A 144 8.66 6.54 6.77
N GLY A 145 9.80 6.25 6.14
CA GLY A 145 11.10 6.80 6.52
C GLY A 145 11.21 8.30 6.28
N LYS A 146 10.66 8.79 5.17
CA LYS A 146 10.61 10.22 4.84
C LYS A 146 9.74 10.98 5.84
N TYR A 147 8.54 10.48 6.13
CA TYR A 147 7.66 11.06 7.16
C TYR A 147 8.31 11.02 8.54
N ALA A 148 8.99 9.92 8.91
CA ALA A 148 9.74 9.82 10.16
C ALA A 148 10.85 10.88 10.25
N LYS A 149 11.64 11.03 9.18
CA LYS A 149 12.69 12.04 9.12
C LYS A 149 12.13 13.46 9.22
N GLU A 150 11.08 13.77 8.47
CA GLU A 150 10.40 15.07 8.51
C GLU A 150 9.86 15.37 9.92
N ALA A 151 9.16 14.41 10.53
CA ALA A 151 8.64 14.52 11.90
C ALA A 151 9.74 14.80 12.92
N LEU A 152 10.83 14.03 12.86
CA LEU A 152 11.97 14.20 13.75
C LEU A 152 12.69 15.53 13.51
N GLN A 153 12.77 16.02 12.27
CA GLN A 153 13.38 17.31 11.95
C GLN A 153 12.53 18.47 12.47
N ASN A 154 11.22 18.44 12.25
CA ASN A 154 10.30 19.50 12.71
C ASN A 154 10.19 19.56 14.24
N LEU A 155 10.38 18.43 14.92
CA LEU A 155 10.48 18.36 16.38
C LEU A 155 11.90 18.63 16.93
N ALA A 156 12.88 18.94 16.06
CA ALA A 156 14.28 19.15 16.42
C ALA A 156 14.96 17.95 17.14
N MET A 157 14.49 16.73 16.85
CA MET A 157 14.99 15.47 17.41
C MET A 157 15.95 14.73 16.46
N TRP A 158 15.91 15.04 15.16
CA TRP A 158 16.68 14.30 14.14
C TRP A 158 18.17 14.20 14.45
N ASP A 159 18.82 15.31 14.78
CA ASP A 159 20.27 15.33 14.97
C ASP A 159 20.76 14.49 16.14
N THR A 160 19.91 14.28 17.16
CA THR A 160 20.25 13.48 18.34
C THR A 160 20.05 11.99 18.11
N ILE A 161 19.15 11.59 17.20
CA ILE A 161 18.79 10.18 16.97
C ILE A 161 19.33 9.60 15.67
N LYS A 162 19.73 10.41 14.68
CA LYS A 162 20.07 9.96 13.31
C LYS A 162 21.11 8.84 13.23
N THR A 163 22.09 8.79 14.13
CA THR A 163 23.13 7.73 14.15
C THR A 163 22.62 6.38 14.69
N ARG A 164 21.44 6.38 15.31
CA ARG A 164 20.74 5.19 15.83
C ARG A 164 19.64 4.70 14.90
N ILE A 165 19.35 5.42 13.81
CA ILE A 165 18.33 5.03 12.84
C ILE A 165 18.83 3.88 11.98
N VAL A 166 17.96 2.89 11.79
CA VAL A 166 18.10 1.81 10.82
C VAL A 166 16.99 1.98 9.79
N GLY A 167 17.37 2.29 8.55
CA GLY A 167 16.46 2.37 7.41
C GLY A 167 16.21 0.98 6.82
N THR A 168 14.95 0.58 6.72
CA THR A 168 14.54 -0.72 6.14
C THR A 168 13.97 -0.56 4.73
N GLU A 169 13.86 -1.67 4.01
CA GLU A 169 13.36 -1.70 2.62
C GLU A 169 11.90 -1.21 2.48
N ASP A 170 11.09 -1.42 3.51
CA ASP A 170 9.76 -0.85 3.68
C ASP A 170 9.35 -0.75 5.17
N VAL A 171 8.17 -0.21 5.43
CA VAL A 171 7.65 -0.01 6.79
C VAL A 171 7.28 -1.32 7.51
N ARG A 172 6.93 -2.39 6.77
CA ARG A 172 6.61 -3.71 7.35
C ARG A 172 7.86 -4.43 7.81
N ALA A 173 8.98 -4.26 7.11
CA ALA A 173 10.28 -4.69 7.59
C ALA A 173 10.68 -3.97 8.89
N ALA A 174 10.47 -2.65 8.99
CA ALA A 174 10.70 -1.90 10.23
C ALA A 174 9.83 -2.40 11.38
N LEU A 175 8.52 -2.61 11.15
CA LEU A 175 7.61 -3.22 12.13
C LEU A 175 8.16 -4.56 12.62
N ALA A 176 8.54 -5.45 11.70
CA ALA A 176 9.03 -6.78 12.03
C ALA A 176 10.34 -6.76 12.85
N PHE A 177 11.21 -5.76 12.63
CA PHE A 177 12.44 -5.61 13.43
C PHE A 177 12.11 -5.21 14.87
N VAL A 178 11.09 -4.37 15.08
CA VAL A 178 10.60 -4.05 16.43
C VAL A 178 9.88 -5.24 17.06
N GLU A 179 9.06 -5.99 16.31
CA GLU A 179 8.40 -7.21 16.81
C GLU A 179 9.40 -8.25 17.35
N ARG A 180 10.61 -8.31 16.76
CA ARG A 180 11.69 -9.23 17.17
C ARG A 180 12.64 -8.62 18.20
N GLY A 181 12.46 -7.36 18.58
CA GLY A 181 13.35 -6.66 19.51
C GLY A 181 14.75 -6.33 18.94
N GLU A 182 14.94 -6.43 17.63
CA GLU A 182 16.20 -6.03 16.95
C GLU A 182 16.36 -4.50 16.97
N CYS A 183 15.23 -3.79 16.96
CA CYS A 183 15.16 -2.37 17.24
C CYS A 183 14.33 -2.14 18.50
N ALA A 184 14.85 -1.31 19.40
CA ALA A 184 14.20 -0.98 20.67
C ALA A 184 12.98 -0.08 20.47
N ALA A 185 12.98 0.71 19.40
CA ALA A 185 11.84 1.49 18.97
C ALA A 185 11.71 1.47 17.44
N GLY A 186 10.54 1.82 16.94
CA GLY A 186 10.38 2.09 15.51
C GLY A 186 9.35 3.17 15.20
N ILE A 187 9.46 3.76 14.02
CA ILE A 187 8.50 4.72 13.51
C ILE A 187 7.80 4.10 12.29
N VAL A 188 6.51 3.82 12.47
CA VAL A 188 5.65 3.15 11.48
C VAL A 188 4.31 3.88 11.37
N TYR A 189 3.42 3.41 10.50
CA TYR A 189 2.06 3.94 10.48
C TYR A 189 1.18 3.32 11.58
N ALA A 190 0.16 4.05 12.05
CA ALA A 190 -0.76 3.54 13.05
C ALA A 190 -1.46 2.24 12.61
N THR A 191 -1.76 2.13 11.32
CA THR A 191 -2.33 0.91 10.71
C THR A 191 -1.39 -0.29 10.80
N ASP A 192 -0.07 -0.07 10.72
CA ASP A 192 0.93 -1.14 10.84
C ASP A 192 1.01 -1.62 12.28
N ALA A 193 0.99 -0.70 13.24
CA ALA A 193 0.96 -1.03 14.66
C ALA A 193 -0.34 -1.77 15.05
N LEU A 194 -1.50 -1.35 14.51
CA LEU A 194 -2.81 -1.90 14.86
C LEU A 194 -2.95 -3.40 14.54
N ILE A 195 -2.32 -3.88 13.47
CA ILE A 195 -2.43 -5.30 13.08
C ILE A 195 -1.50 -6.22 13.87
N SER A 196 -0.54 -5.66 14.64
CA SER A 196 0.45 -6.43 15.38
C SER A 196 0.05 -6.54 16.85
N THR A 197 0.22 -7.74 17.40
CA THR A 197 0.06 -8.01 18.83
C THR A 197 1.39 -7.99 19.58
N LYS A 198 2.51 -7.81 18.86
CA LYS A 198 3.89 -7.92 19.37
C LYS A 198 4.56 -6.57 19.64
N VAL A 199 3.90 -5.48 19.27
CA VAL A 199 4.35 -4.12 19.56
C VAL A 199 3.28 -3.37 20.32
N GLU A 200 3.65 -2.22 20.86
CA GLU A 200 2.71 -1.25 21.39
C GLU A 200 3.07 0.16 20.94
N VAL A 201 2.04 0.98 20.77
CA VAL A 201 2.21 2.40 20.46
C VAL A 201 2.67 3.11 21.72
N VAL A 202 3.87 3.69 21.65
CA VAL A 202 4.46 4.50 22.71
C VAL A 202 3.93 5.93 22.66
N SER A 203 3.86 6.50 21.46
CA SER A 203 3.31 7.84 21.23
C SER A 203 2.93 8.02 19.76
N THR A 204 1.98 8.91 19.49
CA THR A 204 1.64 9.34 18.13
C THR A 204 2.35 10.65 17.82
N PHE A 205 2.93 10.76 16.62
CA PHE A 205 3.54 12.02 16.18
C PHE A 205 2.45 13.06 15.91
N PRO A 206 2.66 14.34 16.25
CA PRO A 206 1.71 15.40 15.91
C PRO A 206 1.53 15.48 14.38
N GLU A 207 0.29 15.66 13.91
CA GLU A 207 0.03 15.81 12.47
C GLU A 207 0.80 16.99 11.86
N SER A 208 1.05 18.04 12.64
CA SER A 208 1.85 19.20 12.21
C SER A 208 3.35 18.93 12.13
N SER A 209 3.82 17.75 12.52
CA SER A 209 5.25 17.41 12.48
C SER A 209 5.69 16.88 11.12
N HIS A 210 4.78 16.44 10.26
CA HIS A 210 5.11 15.95 8.93
C HIS A 210 4.02 16.35 7.93
N ALA A 211 4.27 16.23 6.63
CA ALA A 211 3.23 16.41 5.63
C ALA A 211 2.09 15.38 5.85
N PRO A 212 0.85 15.69 5.44
CA PRO A 212 -0.25 14.74 5.53
C PRO A 212 0.11 13.41 4.86
N ILE A 213 -0.12 12.31 5.58
CA ILE A 213 0.08 10.97 5.03
C ILE A 213 -1.16 10.64 4.19
N VAL A 214 -0.95 10.53 2.88
CA VAL A 214 -2.02 10.29 1.89
C VAL A 214 -1.58 9.15 0.99
N TYR A 215 -2.52 8.25 0.68
CA TYR A 215 -2.30 7.13 -0.22
C TYR A 215 -2.98 7.38 -1.57
N PRO A 216 -2.31 8.04 -2.53
CA PRO A 216 -2.87 8.19 -3.86
C PRO A 216 -2.91 6.84 -4.58
N MET A 217 -4.02 6.60 -5.26
CA MET A 217 -4.29 5.43 -6.09
C MET A 217 -4.53 5.89 -7.52
N ALA A 218 -3.95 5.23 -8.51
CA ALA A 218 -4.20 5.58 -9.90
C ALA A 218 -3.98 4.39 -10.85
N LEU A 219 -4.57 4.50 -12.04
CA LEU A 219 -4.34 3.59 -13.15
C LEU A 219 -3.00 3.89 -13.83
N ILE A 220 -2.31 2.82 -14.20
CA ILE A 220 -1.17 2.82 -15.13
C ILE A 220 -1.65 2.36 -16.52
N SER A 221 -2.58 1.41 -16.58
CA SER A 221 -3.14 0.86 -17.81
C SER A 221 -4.52 1.46 -18.14
N GLN A 222 -5.07 1.08 -19.30
CA GLN A 222 -6.42 1.47 -19.74
C GLN A 222 -7.44 0.31 -19.60
N SER A 223 -7.19 -0.66 -18.71
CA SER A 223 -8.12 -1.78 -18.47
C SER A 223 -9.42 -1.30 -17.83
N GLN A 224 -10.55 -1.75 -18.38
CA GLN A 224 -11.87 -1.47 -17.82
C GLN A 224 -12.06 -2.15 -16.46
N GLU A 225 -11.55 -3.37 -16.30
CA GLU A 225 -11.60 -4.13 -15.06
C GLU A 225 -10.75 -3.49 -13.97
N ALA A 226 -9.57 -2.97 -14.33
CA ALA A 226 -8.72 -2.19 -13.42
C ALA A 226 -9.41 -0.90 -12.97
N ARG A 227 -10.05 -0.17 -13.89
CA ARG A 227 -10.83 1.03 -13.54
C ARG A 227 -12.00 0.68 -12.62
N ALA A 228 -12.74 -0.39 -12.91
CA ALA A 228 -13.83 -0.86 -12.04
C ALA A 228 -13.33 -1.23 -10.63
N PHE A 229 -12.15 -1.87 -10.52
CA PHE A 229 -11.56 -2.17 -9.22
C PHE A 229 -11.10 -0.89 -8.48
N LEU A 230 -10.46 0.05 -9.17
CA LEU A 230 -10.09 1.35 -8.58
C LEU A 230 -11.31 2.16 -8.11
N ASP A 231 -12.42 2.08 -8.82
CA ASP A 231 -13.70 2.64 -8.41
C ASP A 231 -14.27 1.94 -7.18
N TYR A 232 -14.20 0.61 -7.13
CA TYR A 232 -14.60 -0.18 -5.97
C TYR A 232 -13.82 0.19 -4.69
N LEU A 233 -12.52 0.47 -4.79
CA LEU A 233 -11.72 0.95 -3.64
C LEU A 233 -12.29 2.23 -3.01
N SER A 234 -13.02 3.03 -3.80
CA SER A 234 -13.68 4.27 -3.37
C SER A 234 -15.10 4.06 -2.83
N GLN A 235 -15.62 2.83 -2.80
CA GLN A 235 -16.97 2.54 -2.33
C GLN A 235 -17.03 2.30 -0.80
N ALA A 236 -18.25 2.29 -0.26
CA ALA A 236 -18.48 2.10 1.17
C ALA A 236 -17.98 0.74 1.66
N GLU A 237 -18.14 -0.33 0.88
CA GLU A 237 -17.69 -1.68 1.27
C GLU A 237 -16.17 -1.75 1.45
N ALA A 238 -15.39 -1.27 0.47
CA ALA A 238 -13.94 -1.14 0.64
C ALA A 238 -13.57 -0.18 1.78
N GLY A 239 -14.31 0.94 1.90
CA GLY A 239 -14.13 1.91 2.98
C GLY A 239 -14.27 1.32 4.38
N LYS A 240 -15.22 0.39 4.60
CA LYS A 240 -15.38 -0.32 5.88
C LYS A 240 -14.15 -1.18 6.20
N VAL A 241 -13.59 -1.87 5.20
CA VAL A 241 -12.38 -2.69 5.39
C VAL A 241 -11.18 -1.79 5.69
N PHE A 242 -11.00 -0.69 4.96
CA PHE A 242 -9.93 0.28 5.25
C PHE A 242 -10.05 0.85 6.68
N ALA A 243 -11.25 1.24 7.10
CA ALA A 243 -11.50 1.73 8.45
C ALA A 243 -11.25 0.65 9.53
N HIS A 244 -11.61 -0.61 9.26
CA HIS A 244 -11.30 -1.74 10.15
C HIS A 244 -9.80 -1.87 10.41
N TYR A 245 -8.98 -1.64 9.37
CA TYR A 245 -7.52 -1.63 9.47
C TYR A 245 -6.92 -0.30 9.96
N GLY A 246 -7.75 0.68 10.33
CA GLY A 246 -7.31 1.94 10.94
C GLY A 246 -6.94 3.06 9.95
N PHE A 247 -7.19 2.89 8.66
CA PHE A 247 -6.98 3.97 7.69
C PHE A 247 -8.05 5.05 7.84
N THR A 248 -7.65 6.31 7.74
CA THR A 248 -8.58 7.44 7.72
C THR A 248 -9.15 7.58 6.31
N ARG A 249 -10.48 7.63 6.18
CA ARG A 249 -11.14 7.95 4.92
C ARG A 249 -11.04 9.45 4.66
N LEU A 250 -10.40 9.82 3.55
CA LEU A 250 -10.40 11.20 3.07
C LEU A 250 -11.67 11.39 2.23
N GLN A 251 -12.37 12.50 2.45
CA GLN A 251 -13.44 12.92 1.56
C GLN A 251 -12.81 13.61 0.34
N PRO A 252 -13.28 13.30 -0.88
CA PRO A 252 -12.81 13.96 -2.09
C PRO A 252 -13.18 15.45 -2.12
#